data_AF-A0A955TX02-F1
#
_entry.id   AF-A0A955TX02-F1
#
_cell.length_a   1.000
_cell.length_b   1.000
_cell.length_c   1.000
_cell.angle_alpha   90.00
_cell.angle_beta   90.00
_cell.angle_gamma   90.00
#
_symmetry.space_group_name_H-M   'P 1'
#
loop_
_entity.id
_entity.type
_entity.pdbx_description
1 polymer ?
#
loop_
_entity_poly.entity_id
_entity_poly.type
_entity_poly.pdbx_seq_one_letter_code
_entity_poly.pdbx_strand_id
1 'polypeptide(L)'
;MSQPSLHPPSWQHVRTYLLEHVSGWLPGSVDESLTMQLDDEDWLLEITPDGKLVCQAGYMLEDMQSILSDGTAEDLGSDELAKQAKFYLQQTVSKYRKRLQVAGFSERTEMNDEYVAMMFERPVDFEDLSSLEITIQQYRSQFSNSRT
;
A
#
# COMPACT_ATOMS: atom_id res chain seq x y z
N MET A 1 -0.55 1.50 44.51
CA MET A 1 -0.92 2.40 43.40
C MET A 1 -0.61 1.66 42.12
N SER A 2 -1.62 1.11 41.46
CA SER A 2 -1.45 0.40 40.20
C SER A 2 -1.39 1.42 39.08
N GLN A 3 -0.25 1.50 38.37
CA GLN A 3 -0.18 2.25 37.12
C GLN A 3 -1.17 1.61 36.13
N PRO A 4 -1.97 2.40 35.39
CA PRO A 4 -2.67 1.85 34.24
C PRO A 4 -1.61 1.43 33.22
N SER A 5 -1.53 0.13 32.96
CA SER A 5 -0.80 -0.37 31.81
C SER A 5 -1.53 0.10 30.55
N LEU A 6 -1.04 1.19 29.96
CA LEU A 6 -1.40 1.63 28.62
C LEU A 6 -0.86 0.58 27.65
N HIS A 7 -1.65 -0.46 27.43
CA HIS A 7 -1.42 -1.33 26.28
C HIS A 7 -1.94 -0.59 25.06
N PRO A 8 -1.16 -0.53 23.96
CA PRO A 8 -1.68 0.01 22.72
C PRO A 8 -2.97 -0.74 22.35
N PRO A 9 -3.95 -0.06 21.74
CA PRO A 9 -5.19 -0.70 21.36
C PRO A 9 -4.91 -1.92 20.48
N SER A 10 -5.68 -2.99 20.69
CA SER A 10 -5.52 -4.20 19.90
C SER A 10 -5.84 -3.93 18.43
N TRP A 11 -5.14 -4.62 17.52
CA TRP A 11 -5.42 -4.53 16.08
C TRP A 11 -6.91 -4.74 15.77
N GLN A 12 -7.56 -5.69 16.45
CA GLN A 12 -8.99 -5.95 16.29
C GLN A 12 -9.85 -4.70 16.56
N HIS A 13 -9.52 -3.91 17.59
CA HIS A 13 -10.24 -2.68 17.90
C HIS A 13 -10.06 -1.63 16.79
N VAL A 14 -8.81 -1.41 16.36
CA VAL A 14 -8.46 -0.49 15.27
C VAL A 14 -9.18 -0.89 13.97
N ARG A 15 -9.11 -2.18 13.62
CA ARG A 15 -9.72 -2.75 12.42
C ARG A 15 -11.23 -2.59 12.41
N THR A 16 -11.91 -2.89 13.52
CA THR A 16 -13.36 -2.70 13.64
C THR A 16 -13.72 -1.22 13.44
N TYR A 17 -13.01 -0.31 14.11
CA TYR A 17 -13.27 1.12 13.95
C TYR A 17 -13.12 1.57 12.49
N LEU A 18 -12.01 1.20 11.83
CA LEU A 18 -11.75 1.58 10.45
C LEU A 18 -12.76 1.00 9.46
N LEU A 19 -13.24 -0.23 9.68
CA LEU A 19 -14.29 -0.82 8.84
C LEU A 19 -15.65 -0.11 8.99
N GLU A 20 -15.94 0.44 10.17
CA GLU A 20 -17.19 1.17 10.43
C GLU A 20 -17.16 2.59 9.89
N HIS A 21 -15.98 3.25 9.90
CA HIS A 21 -15.86 4.69 9.61
C HIS A 21 -15.25 4.99 8.24
N VAL A 22 -14.50 4.06 7.66
CA VAL A 22 -13.87 4.23 6.35
C VAL A 22 -14.43 3.20 5.37
N SER A 23 -14.91 3.67 4.21
CA SER A 23 -15.42 2.82 3.14
C SER A 23 -14.34 2.50 2.10
N GLY A 24 -14.50 1.38 1.38
CA GLY A 24 -13.64 0.99 0.26
C GLY A 24 -12.59 -0.08 0.57
N TRP A 25 -12.60 -0.62 1.80
CA TRP A 25 -11.75 -1.76 2.15
C TRP A 25 -12.11 -2.99 1.33
N LEU A 26 -11.08 -3.68 0.84
CA LEU A 26 -11.17 -4.98 0.22
C LEU A 26 -11.45 -6.07 1.28
N PRO A 27 -12.09 -7.18 0.91
CA PRO A 27 -12.25 -8.32 1.81
C PRO A 27 -10.89 -8.88 2.24
N GLY A 28 -10.74 -9.22 3.52
CA GLY A 28 -9.53 -9.81 4.08
C GLY A 28 -9.81 -10.47 5.43
N SER A 29 -8.85 -11.22 5.96
CA SER A 29 -9.00 -11.89 7.25
C SER A 29 -8.91 -10.91 8.44
N VAL A 30 -9.19 -11.40 9.66
CA VAL A 30 -9.23 -10.55 10.87
C VAL A 30 -7.84 -10.13 11.32
N ASP A 31 -6.83 -10.96 11.05
CA ASP A 31 -5.44 -10.74 11.48
C ASP A 31 -4.56 -10.14 10.36
N GLU A 32 -5.12 -10.01 9.16
CA GLU A 32 -4.49 -9.34 8.02
C GLU A 32 -4.67 -7.82 8.07
N SER A 33 -3.82 -7.14 7.31
CA SER A 33 -3.95 -5.72 7.03
C SER A 33 -5.28 -5.37 6.37
N LEU A 34 -5.73 -4.14 6.58
CA LEU A 34 -6.83 -3.56 5.81
C LEU A 34 -6.27 -2.90 4.56
N THR A 35 -6.68 -3.40 3.39
CA THR A 35 -6.22 -2.90 2.09
C THR A 35 -7.38 -2.27 1.32
N MET A 36 -7.13 -1.18 0.61
CA MET A 36 -8.07 -0.57 -0.31
C MET A 36 -7.39 -0.04 -1.56
N GLN A 37 -8.16 0.03 -2.65
CA GLN A 37 -7.74 0.66 -3.89
C GLN A 37 -7.77 2.19 -3.75
N LEU A 38 -6.70 2.85 -4.19
CA LEU A 38 -6.66 4.31 -4.35
C LEU A 38 -7.18 4.71 -5.74
N ASP A 39 -7.54 5.98 -5.89
CA ASP A 39 -8.10 6.51 -7.16
C ASP A 39 -7.10 6.46 -8.33
N ASP A 40 -5.79 6.37 -8.04
CA ASP A 40 -4.78 5.99 -9.01
C ASP A 40 -4.73 4.45 -9.05
N GLU A 41 -5.12 3.86 -10.17
CA GLU A 41 -5.44 2.43 -10.26
C GLU A 41 -4.25 1.49 -10.00
N ASP A 42 -3.03 1.99 -10.16
CA ASP A 42 -1.82 1.24 -9.84
C ASP A 42 -1.50 1.22 -8.32
N TRP A 43 -2.30 1.92 -7.50
CA TRP A 43 -1.97 2.16 -6.10
C TRP A 43 -2.98 1.59 -5.10
N LEU A 44 -2.44 0.94 -4.07
CA LEU A 44 -3.17 0.49 -2.90
C LEU A 44 -2.76 1.28 -1.66
N LEU A 45 -3.71 1.44 -0.74
CA LEU A 45 -3.48 1.90 0.61
C LEU A 45 -3.71 0.74 1.58
N GLU A 46 -2.79 0.55 2.50
CA GLU A 46 -2.86 -0.51 3.51
C GLU A 46 -2.63 0.05 4.92
N ILE A 47 -3.39 -0.46 5.89
CA ILE A 47 -3.14 -0.31 7.32
C ILE A 47 -2.77 -1.68 7.87
N THR A 48 -1.56 -1.79 8.39
CA THR A 48 -1.02 -3.06 8.88
C THR A 48 -1.29 -3.27 10.37
N PRO A 49 -1.37 -4.53 10.85
CA PRO A 49 -1.51 -4.83 12.28
C PRO A 49 -0.35 -4.29 13.14
N ASP A 50 0.85 -4.12 12.57
CA ASP A 50 2.02 -3.57 13.25
C ASP A 50 2.06 -2.02 13.29
N GLY A 51 0.98 -1.35 12.92
CA GLY A 51 0.85 0.10 13.11
C GLY A 51 1.48 0.93 12.00
N LYS A 52 1.41 0.48 10.75
CA LYS A 52 1.90 1.25 9.60
C LYS A 52 0.77 1.60 8.64
N LEU A 53 0.92 2.77 8.06
CA LEU A 53 0.24 3.16 6.84
C LEU A 53 1.18 2.92 5.67
N VAL A 54 0.70 2.20 4.67
CA VAL A 54 1.48 1.83 3.49
C VAL A 54 0.76 2.29 2.23
N CYS A 55 1.43 3.11 1.42
CA CYS A 55 1.01 3.36 0.04
C CYS A 55 1.89 2.48 -0.85
N GLN A 56 1.29 1.60 -1.65
CA GLN A 56 2.06 0.67 -2.48
C GLN A 56 1.56 0.61 -3.91
N ALA A 57 2.48 0.36 -4.83
CA ALA A 57 2.20 0.00 -6.21
C ALA A 57 2.96 -1.28 -6.53
N GLY A 58 2.36 -2.19 -7.30
CA GLY A 58 2.96 -3.48 -7.60
C GLY A 58 2.42 -4.10 -8.88
N TYR A 59 3.19 -5.00 -9.46
CA TYR A 59 2.79 -5.80 -10.61
C TYR A 59 3.03 -7.28 -10.32
N MET A 60 2.03 -8.10 -10.65
CA MET A 60 2.23 -9.54 -10.75
C MET A 60 3.11 -9.83 -11.96
N LEU A 61 4.03 -10.78 -11.84
CA LEU A 61 4.91 -11.16 -12.95
C LEU A 61 4.11 -11.78 -14.12
N GLU A 62 3.00 -12.44 -13.83
CA GLU A 62 2.08 -12.96 -14.87
C GLU A 62 1.42 -11.85 -15.70
N ASP A 63 1.07 -10.72 -15.07
CA ASP A 63 0.51 -9.56 -15.75
C ASP A 63 1.57 -8.91 -16.62
N MET A 64 2.82 -8.83 -16.13
CA MET A 64 3.96 -8.33 -16.90
C MET A 64 4.25 -9.20 -18.11
N GLN A 65 4.20 -10.52 -17.96
CA GLN A 65 4.32 -11.44 -19.09
C GLN A 65 3.23 -11.12 -20.12
N SER A 66 1.98 -11.01 -19.69
CA SER A 66 0.85 -10.71 -20.57
C SER A 66 1.00 -9.37 -21.30
N ILE A 67 1.46 -8.33 -20.60
CA ILE A 67 1.66 -6.97 -21.14
C ILE A 67 2.80 -6.94 -22.17
N LEU A 68 3.92 -7.61 -21.88
CA LEU A 68 5.11 -7.59 -22.73
C LEU A 68 5.00 -8.52 -23.93
N SER A 69 4.20 -9.57 -23.82
CA SER A 69 4.09 -10.57 -24.88
C SER A 69 3.36 -10.05 -26.12
N ASP A 70 2.45 -9.07 -26.01
CA ASP A 70 1.59 -8.56 -27.11
C ASP A 70 1.07 -9.67 -28.07
N GLY A 71 0.72 -10.85 -27.51
CA GLY A 71 0.27 -12.03 -28.27
C GLY A 71 1.36 -12.87 -28.95
N THR A 72 2.64 -12.59 -28.73
CA THR A 72 3.78 -13.41 -29.15
C THR A 72 4.12 -14.48 -28.12
N ALA A 73 4.65 -15.61 -28.57
CA ALA A 73 4.96 -16.78 -27.73
C ALA A 73 6.32 -16.68 -27.00
N GLU A 74 6.88 -15.48 -26.84
CA GLU A 74 8.17 -15.31 -26.17
C GLU A 74 7.98 -15.37 -24.66
N ASP A 75 8.32 -16.52 -24.08
CA ASP A 75 8.33 -16.74 -22.63
C ASP A 75 9.53 -16.01 -22.04
N LEU A 76 9.28 -14.90 -21.33
CA LEU A 76 10.34 -14.16 -20.66
C LEU A 76 10.61 -14.86 -19.33
N GLY A 77 11.89 -15.09 -19.03
CA GLY A 77 12.28 -15.61 -17.71
C GLY A 77 11.88 -14.64 -16.58
N SER A 78 11.62 -15.19 -15.38
CA SER A 78 11.22 -14.42 -14.19
C SER A 78 12.16 -13.25 -13.87
N ASP A 79 13.47 -13.41 -14.05
CA ASP A 79 14.46 -12.35 -13.87
C ASP A 79 14.25 -11.16 -14.82
N GLU A 80 13.84 -11.43 -16.06
CA GLU A 80 13.58 -10.38 -17.05
C GLU A 80 12.24 -9.70 -16.76
N LEU A 81 11.20 -10.48 -16.45
CA LEU A 81 9.91 -9.95 -16.00
C LEU A 81 10.07 -9.04 -14.78
N ALA A 82 10.85 -9.45 -13.79
CA ALA A 82 11.09 -8.66 -12.59
C ALA A 82 11.83 -7.34 -12.88
N LYS A 83 12.77 -7.33 -13.84
CA LYS A 83 13.44 -6.08 -14.28
C LYS A 83 12.46 -5.15 -14.96
N GLN A 84 11.62 -5.67 -15.85
CA GLN A 84 10.61 -4.87 -16.53
C GLN A 84 9.59 -4.33 -15.53
N ALA A 85 9.03 -5.17 -14.66
CA ALA A 85 8.15 -4.76 -13.57
C ALA A 85 8.75 -3.63 -12.74
N LYS A 86 10.01 -3.77 -12.34
CA LYS A 86 10.74 -2.72 -11.60
C LYS A 86 10.89 -1.44 -12.40
N PHE A 87 11.17 -1.53 -13.71
CA PHE A 87 11.28 -0.36 -14.57
C PHE A 87 9.96 0.41 -14.68
N TYR A 88 8.85 -0.29 -14.90
CA TYR A 88 7.51 0.31 -14.92
C TYR A 88 7.16 0.93 -13.56
N LEU A 89 7.38 0.21 -12.46
CA LEU A 89 7.13 0.73 -11.12
C LEU A 89 7.93 1.99 -10.82
N GLN A 90 9.19 2.09 -11.27
CA GLN A 90 9.97 3.32 -11.10
C GLN A 90 9.28 4.54 -11.74
N GLN A 91 8.61 4.35 -12.88
CA GLN A 91 7.82 5.39 -13.53
C GLN A 91 6.54 5.68 -12.73
N THR A 92 5.77 4.64 -12.39
CA THR A 92 4.53 4.73 -11.61
C THR A 92 4.72 5.51 -10.32
N VAL A 93 5.81 5.22 -9.58
CA VAL A 93 6.05 5.86 -8.29
C VAL A 93 6.71 7.23 -8.36
N SER A 94 7.37 7.57 -9.47
CA SER A 94 8.10 8.84 -9.63
C SER A 94 7.23 10.07 -9.31
N LYS A 95 5.96 10.02 -9.70
CA LYS A 95 4.93 11.04 -9.52
C LYS A 95 4.62 11.36 -8.05
N TYR A 96 4.73 10.36 -7.17
CA TYR A 96 4.34 10.48 -5.76
C TYR A 96 5.52 10.42 -4.79
N ARG A 97 6.63 9.80 -5.21
CA ARG A 97 7.81 9.51 -4.38
C ARG A 97 8.25 10.71 -3.54
N LYS A 98 8.49 11.86 -4.16
CA LYS A 98 8.97 13.06 -3.43
C LYS A 98 7.97 13.53 -2.37
N ARG A 99 6.68 13.50 -2.68
CA ARG A 99 5.62 13.92 -1.75
C ARG A 99 5.53 12.97 -0.56
N LEU A 100 5.56 11.66 -0.80
CA LEU A 100 5.54 10.64 0.25
C LEU A 100 6.79 10.73 1.13
N GLN A 101 7.98 10.90 0.55
CA GLN A 101 9.22 11.08 1.32
C GLN A 101 9.17 12.33 2.22
N VAL A 102 8.66 13.47 1.71
CA VAL A 102 8.48 14.69 2.53
C VAL A 102 7.47 14.47 3.65
N ALA A 103 6.46 13.63 3.43
CA ALA A 103 5.47 13.24 4.45
C ALA A 103 5.98 12.19 5.46
N GLY A 104 7.26 11.81 5.38
CA GLY A 104 7.92 10.93 6.34
C GLY A 104 7.82 9.44 6.02
N PHE A 105 7.39 9.06 4.82
CA PHE A 105 7.42 7.67 4.40
C PHE A 105 8.84 7.21 4.04
N SER A 106 9.16 5.99 4.42
CA SER A 106 10.36 5.28 3.96
C SER A 106 9.99 4.39 2.77
N GLU A 107 10.81 4.43 1.73
CA GLU A 107 10.61 3.62 0.52
C GLU A 107 11.29 2.24 0.67
N ARG A 108 10.55 1.18 0.34
CA ARG A 108 11.03 -0.21 0.31
C ARG A 108 10.58 -0.86 -1.00
N THR A 109 11.45 -1.69 -1.58
CA THR A 109 11.08 -2.56 -2.70
C THR A 109 10.96 -4.00 -2.19
N GLU A 110 9.89 -4.68 -2.58
CA GLU A 110 9.69 -6.11 -2.34
C GLU A 110 9.58 -6.83 -3.69
N MET A 111 10.19 -8.01 -3.74
CA MET A 111 10.32 -8.79 -4.96
C MET A 111 10.44 -10.26 -4.59
N ASN A 112 9.61 -11.08 -5.20
CA ASN A 112 9.67 -12.53 -5.14
C ASN A 112 9.31 -13.11 -6.51
N ASP A 113 9.11 -14.42 -6.58
CA ASP A 113 8.83 -15.13 -7.84
C ASP A 113 7.41 -14.87 -8.38
N GLU A 114 6.55 -14.18 -7.62
CA GLU A 114 5.16 -13.89 -7.98
C GLU A 114 4.97 -12.42 -8.37
N TYR A 115 5.63 -11.48 -7.69
CA TYR A 115 5.41 -10.05 -7.89
C TYR A 115 6.62 -9.17 -7.61
N VAL A 116 6.53 -7.93 -8.06
CA VAL A 116 7.39 -6.81 -7.66
C VAL A 116 6.52 -5.68 -7.14
N ALA A 117 6.89 -5.09 -6.01
CA ALA A 117 6.17 -3.97 -5.40
C ALA A 117 7.12 -2.89 -4.87
N MET A 118 6.67 -1.64 -4.91
CA MET A 118 7.28 -0.52 -4.21
C MET A 118 6.31 -0.01 -3.15
N MET A 119 6.76 -0.04 -1.91
CA MET A 119 6.01 0.39 -0.74
C MET A 119 6.61 1.67 -0.18
N PHE A 120 5.72 2.56 0.23
CA PHE A 120 6.03 3.72 1.04
C PHE A 120 5.36 3.50 2.38
N GLU A 121 6.16 3.31 3.43
CA GLU A 121 5.68 2.96 4.76
C GLU A 121 5.97 4.08 5.77
N ARG A 122 5.01 4.38 6.63
CA ARG A 122 5.24 5.21 7.81
C ARG A 122 4.47 4.66 9.02
N PRO A 123 5.01 4.81 10.24
CA PRO A 123 4.26 4.47 11.44
C PRO A 123 3.03 5.38 11.59
N VAL A 124 1.96 4.85 12.15
CA VAL A 124 0.77 5.60 12.55
C VAL A 124 0.43 5.33 14.00
N ASP A 125 -0.26 6.29 14.62
CA ASP A 125 -0.72 6.17 15.99
C ASP A 125 -2.08 5.49 16.03
N PHE A 126 -2.16 4.35 16.71
CA PHE A 126 -3.42 3.63 16.92
C PHE A 126 -4.16 4.12 18.17
N GLU A 127 -3.55 4.95 19.02
CA GLU A 127 -4.23 5.58 20.16
C GLU A 127 -5.15 6.73 19.72
N ASP A 128 -4.90 7.35 18.57
CA ASP A 128 -5.74 8.40 17.97
C ASP A 128 -6.35 7.94 16.63
N LEU A 129 -7.40 7.11 16.74
CA LEU A 129 -8.12 6.57 15.58
C LEU A 129 -8.80 7.65 14.72
N SER A 130 -9.17 8.78 15.32
CA SER A 130 -9.78 9.89 14.59
C SER A 130 -8.78 10.59 13.67
N SER A 131 -7.56 10.81 14.15
CA SER A 131 -6.44 11.33 13.36
C SER A 131 -5.99 10.34 12.29
N LEU A 132 -6.03 9.03 12.60
CA LEU A 132 -5.78 7.97 11.61
C LEU A 132 -6.80 8.01 10.47
N GLU A 133 -8.09 8.11 10.78
CA GLU A 133 -9.15 8.25 9.78
C GLU A 133 -8.90 9.46 8.86
N ILE A 134 -8.62 10.63 9.44
CA ILE A 134 -8.31 11.85 8.68
C ILE A 134 -7.10 11.63 7.78
N THR A 135 -6.06 10.97 8.29
CA THR A 135 -4.85 10.63 7.53
C THR A 135 -5.18 9.75 6.33
N ILE A 136 -6.01 8.72 6.51
CA ILE A 136 -6.45 7.83 5.42
C ILE A 136 -7.19 8.63 4.34
N GLN A 137 -8.16 9.46 4.72
CA GLN A 137 -8.93 10.28 3.77
C GLN A 137 -8.04 11.29 3.03
N GLN A 138 -7.04 11.84 3.72
CA GLN A 138 -6.06 12.73 3.11
C GLN A 138 -5.27 12.00 2.01
N TYR A 139 -4.79 10.78 2.24
CA TYR A 139 -4.05 10.06 1.19
C TYR A 139 -4.96 9.63 0.05
N ARG A 140 -6.19 9.17 0.32
CA ARG A 140 -7.17 8.93 -0.77
C ARG A 140 -7.33 10.15 -1.69
N SER A 141 -7.51 11.33 -1.09
CA SER A 141 -7.65 12.60 -1.83
C SER A 141 -6.36 13.05 -2.54
N GLN A 142 -5.20 12.66 -2.03
CA GLN A 142 -3.91 13.02 -2.63
C GLN A 142 -3.59 12.20 -3.88
N PHE A 143 -4.10 10.96 -3.97
CA PHE A 143 -3.93 10.11 -5.15
C PHE A 143 -4.98 10.42 -6.24
N SER A 144 -6.11 11.02 -5.88
CA SER A 144 -7.13 11.45 -6.86
C SER A 144 -6.74 12.71 -7.65
N ASN A 145 -6.09 13.67 -7.00
CA ASN A 145 -5.75 14.99 -7.57
C ASN A 145 -4.55 15.00 -8.54
N SER A 146 -4.09 13.84 -8.95
CA SER A 146 -2.80 13.68 -9.60
C SER A 146 -2.94 13.56 -11.12
N ARG A 147 -4.11 13.86 -11.69
CA ARG A 147 -4.35 13.89 -13.15
C ARG A 147 -3.85 15.18 -13.84
N THR A 148 -2.81 15.82 -13.31
CA THR A 148 -2.19 17.02 -13.90
C THR A 148 -0.72 16.77 -14.13
#